data_AF-A0A9D6MXY0-F1
#
_entry.id   AF-A0A9D6MXY0-F1
#
_cell.length_a   1.000
_cell.length_b   1.000
_cell.length_c   1.000
_cell.angle_alpha   90.00
_cell.angle_beta   90.00
_cell.angle_gamma   90.00
#
_symmetry.space_group_name_H-M   'P 1'
#
loop_
_entity.id
_entity.type
_entity.pdbx_description
1 polymer ?
#
loop_
_entity_poly.entity_id
_entity_poly.type
_entity_poly.pdbx_seq_one_letter_code
_entity_poly.pdbx_strand_id
1 'polypeptide(L)'
;MGRLGTVLILLYVLTGLSCYSGQFKGWTKDDMVVMKHYYNSFKADKEYLRVAKSIGPKGMPTNEERVYLRQQMVIAAEEARKVLEHPETLDKMHPKLRELYEDNYLKGIELTIQNMDSPDEATARYSDHLHNYYMQWYEDHWEEIKFPKEK
;
A
#
# COMPACT_ATOMS: atom_id res chain seq x y z
N MET A 1 -5.86 68.27 -15.90
CA MET A 1 -4.85 67.31 -16.39
C MET A 1 -4.32 66.59 -15.14
N GLY A 2 -4.92 65.48 -14.69
CA GLY A 2 -4.72 64.10 -15.18
C GLY A 2 -3.40 63.55 -14.59
N ARG A 3 -3.28 62.46 -13.81
CA ARG A 3 -4.04 61.21 -13.56
C ARG A 3 -3.63 60.73 -12.15
N LEU A 4 -4.50 60.39 -11.20
CA LEU A 4 -5.12 59.06 -10.93
C LEU A 4 -4.31 57.83 -11.41
N GLY A 5 -3.81 57.05 -10.45
CA GLY A 5 -3.17 55.73 -10.63
C GLY A 5 -1.96 55.64 -9.68
N THR A 6 -1.83 54.71 -8.73
CA THR A 6 -2.36 53.36 -8.66
C THR A 6 -2.34 52.95 -7.19
N VAL A 7 -3.53 52.76 -6.63
CA VAL A 7 -3.78 52.12 -5.34
C VAL A 7 -3.81 50.60 -5.57
N LEU A 8 -3.41 49.81 -4.56
CA LEU A 8 -3.68 48.37 -4.40
C LEU A 8 -2.95 47.37 -5.31
N ILE A 9 -1.69 47.01 -5.03
CA ILE A 9 -1.17 45.66 -5.30
C ILE A 9 -0.11 45.29 -4.25
N LEU A 10 -0.52 44.92 -3.02
CA LEU A 10 0.37 44.26 -2.05
C LEU A 10 -0.43 43.55 -0.95
N LEU A 11 -1.46 42.82 -1.35
CA LEU A 11 -2.33 42.03 -0.44
C LEU A 11 -2.89 40.79 -1.15
N TYR A 12 -2.01 40.03 -1.83
CA TYR A 12 -2.37 38.78 -2.53
C TYR A 12 -1.40 37.62 -2.26
N VAL A 13 -0.67 37.65 -1.14
CA VAL A 13 0.23 36.53 -0.74
C VAL A 13 -0.27 35.82 0.54
N LEU A 14 -1.46 36.16 1.07
CA LEU A 14 -1.97 35.61 2.34
C LEU A 14 -3.33 34.89 2.25
N THR A 15 -3.76 34.45 1.06
CA THR A 15 -5.02 33.69 0.90
C THR A 15 -4.87 32.48 -0.03
N GLY A 16 -3.81 31.70 0.17
CA GLY A 16 -3.58 30.43 -0.53
C GLY A 16 -3.63 29.17 0.36
N LEU A 17 -3.92 29.31 1.67
CA LEU A 17 -3.92 28.21 2.64
C LEU A 17 -5.29 27.89 3.26
N SER A 18 -6.37 28.42 2.68
CA SER A 18 -7.73 28.07 3.07
C SER A 18 -8.33 27.10 2.04
N CYS A 19 -8.73 25.92 2.53
CA CYS A 19 -9.49 24.86 1.85
C CYS A 19 -8.69 23.66 1.29
N TYR A 20 -7.85 23.05 2.14
CA TYR A 20 -7.78 21.58 2.20
C TYR A 20 -8.30 21.07 3.55
N SER A 21 -9.41 21.65 4.04
CA SER A 21 -10.29 20.91 4.94
C SER A 21 -11.07 19.91 4.08
N GLY A 22 -10.34 18.92 3.54
CA GLY A 22 -10.94 17.72 2.97
C GLY A 22 -11.66 17.02 4.10
N GLN A 23 -12.90 17.44 4.33
CA GLN A 23 -13.86 16.75 5.16
C GLN A 23 -14.09 15.42 4.44
N PHE A 24 -13.22 14.44 4.73
CA PHE A 24 -13.31 13.11 4.13
C PHE A 24 -14.74 12.64 4.38
N LYS A 25 -15.52 12.55 3.29
CA LYS A 25 -16.82 11.88 3.31
C LYS A 25 -16.58 10.54 3.97
N GLY A 26 -17.40 10.20 4.98
CA GLY A 26 -17.31 8.91 5.65
C GLY A 26 -17.31 7.76 4.65
N TRP A 27 -16.89 6.58 5.13
CA TRP A 27 -16.73 5.37 4.32
C TRP A 27 -17.92 5.11 3.37
N THR A 28 -17.61 4.95 2.09
CA THR A 28 -18.56 4.65 1.01
C THR A 28 -18.70 3.14 0.81
N LYS A 29 -19.67 2.71 0.00
CA LYS A 29 -19.79 1.30 -0.39
C LYS A 29 -18.59 0.85 -1.23
N ASP A 30 -18.07 1.72 -2.08
CA ASP A 30 -16.91 1.43 -2.92
C ASP A 30 -15.66 1.25 -2.06
N ASP A 31 -15.50 2.08 -1.01
CA ASP A 31 -14.41 1.90 -0.03
C ASP A 31 -14.47 0.51 0.61
N MET A 32 -15.65 -0.03 0.91
CA MET A 32 -15.79 -1.39 1.47
C MET A 32 -15.36 -2.47 0.47
N VAL A 33 -15.61 -2.26 -0.83
CA VAL A 33 -15.14 -3.18 -1.88
C VAL A 33 -13.62 -3.14 -1.96
N VAL A 34 -13.03 -1.94 -1.94
CA VAL A 34 -11.57 -1.77 -1.94
C VAL A 34 -10.95 -2.40 -0.68
N MET A 35 -11.56 -2.22 0.49
CA MET A 35 -11.10 -2.84 1.72
C MET A 35 -11.16 -4.37 1.68
N LYS A 36 -12.12 -4.96 0.96
CA LYS A 36 -12.12 -6.41 0.73
C LYS A 36 -10.88 -6.85 -0.04
N HIS A 37 -10.49 -6.12 -1.08
CA HIS A 37 -9.26 -6.40 -1.82
C HIS A 37 -8.01 -6.19 -0.95
N TYR A 38 -7.98 -5.14 -0.14
CA TYR A 38 -6.92 -4.91 0.83
C TYR A 38 -6.75 -6.10 1.78
N TYR A 39 -7.84 -6.57 2.40
CA TYR A 39 -7.79 -7.73 3.31
C TYR A 39 -7.42 -9.04 2.60
N ASN A 40 -7.92 -9.26 1.39
CA ASN A 40 -7.58 -10.46 0.61
C ASN A 40 -6.10 -10.50 0.25
N SER A 41 -5.53 -9.35 -0.11
CA SER A 41 -4.09 -9.24 -0.42
C SER A 41 -3.26 -9.63 0.81
N PHE A 42 -3.52 -9.01 1.96
CA PHE A 42 -2.82 -9.32 3.21
C PHE A 42 -3.04 -10.77 3.69
N LYS A 43 -4.23 -11.34 3.45
CA LYS A 43 -4.51 -12.73 3.79
C LYS A 43 -3.66 -13.68 2.97
N ALA A 44 -3.52 -13.44 1.68
CA ALA A 44 -2.68 -14.25 0.80
C ALA A 44 -1.20 -14.11 1.15
N ASP A 45 -0.72 -12.89 1.43
CA ASP A 45 0.66 -12.67 1.91
C ASP A 45 0.93 -13.40 3.25
N LYS A 46 0.03 -13.30 4.22
CA LYS A 46 0.15 -14.05 5.48
C LYS A 46 0.19 -15.56 5.28
N GLU A 47 -0.57 -16.08 4.32
CA GLU A 47 -0.58 -17.49 4.00
C GLU A 47 0.73 -17.93 3.33
N TYR A 48 1.27 -17.11 2.42
CA TYR A 48 2.61 -17.29 1.86
C TYR A 48 3.67 -17.38 2.98
N LEU A 49 3.71 -16.39 3.88
CA LEU A 49 4.66 -16.35 4.99
C LEU A 49 4.51 -17.55 5.93
N ARG A 50 3.27 -17.98 6.20
CA ARG A 50 2.97 -19.16 7.03
C ARG A 50 3.59 -20.42 6.43
N VAL A 51 3.39 -20.66 5.13
CA VAL A 51 3.93 -21.83 4.45
C VAL A 51 5.46 -21.73 4.31
N ALA A 52 5.98 -20.58 3.90
CA ALA A 52 7.42 -20.35 3.79
C ALA A 52 8.15 -20.62 5.13
N LYS A 53 7.58 -20.16 6.25
CA LYS A 53 8.09 -20.43 7.59
C LYS A 53 8.07 -21.91 7.95
N SER A 54 7.06 -22.66 7.51
CA SER A 54 6.95 -24.09 7.79
C SER A 54 7.98 -24.95 7.06
N ILE A 55 8.45 -24.51 5.89
CA ILE A 55 9.56 -25.13 5.14
C ILE A 55 10.88 -24.90 5.89
N GLY A 56 11.04 -23.72 6.49
CA GLY A 56 12.20 -23.34 7.29
C GLY A 56 13.43 -22.93 6.45
N PRO A 57 14.45 -22.34 7.09
CA PRO A 57 15.54 -21.65 6.41
C PRO A 57 16.50 -22.56 5.63
N LYS A 58 16.50 -23.87 5.92
CA LYS A 58 17.29 -24.88 5.21
C LYS A 58 16.42 -25.85 4.40
N GLY A 59 15.10 -25.69 4.45
CA GLY A 59 14.19 -26.53 3.71
C GLY A 59 14.15 -26.11 2.25
N MET A 60 14.18 -27.10 1.36
CA MET A 60 13.83 -26.87 -0.03
C MET A 60 12.33 -27.14 -0.20
N PRO A 61 11.53 -26.19 -0.72
CA PRO A 61 10.13 -26.45 -0.98
C PRO A 61 9.99 -27.57 -2.01
N THR A 62 8.96 -28.40 -1.85
CA THR A 62 8.49 -29.34 -2.87
C THR A 62 7.96 -28.58 -4.09
N ASN A 63 7.73 -29.29 -5.20
CA ASN A 63 7.08 -28.69 -6.38
C ASN A 63 5.70 -28.12 -6.05
N GLU A 64 4.91 -28.86 -5.27
CA GLU A 64 3.56 -28.44 -4.87
C GLU A 64 3.60 -27.18 -4.00
N GLU A 65 4.52 -27.12 -3.03
CA GLU A 65 4.72 -25.93 -2.21
C GLU A 65 5.21 -24.74 -3.04
N ARG A 66 6.11 -24.93 -4.01
CA ARG A 66 6.54 -23.85 -4.92
C ARG A 66 5.36 -23.27 -5.70
N VAL A 67 4.54 -24.13 -6.30
CA VAL A 67 3.35 -23.71 -7.05
C VAL A 67 2.37 -22.97 -6.13
N TYR A 68 2.13 -23.51 -4.94
CA TYR A 68 1.24 -22.91 -3.95
C TYR A 68 1.72 -21.55 -3.45
N LEU A 69 2.99 -21.44 -3.05
CA LEU A 69 3.61 -20.19 -2.60
C LEU A 69 3.52 -19.11 -3.69
N ARG A 70 3.84 -19.48 -4.93
CA ARG A 70 3.72 -18.57 -6.08
C ARG A 70 2.28 -18.13 -6.29
N GLN A 71 1.32 -19.05 -6.19
CA GLN A 71 -0.10 -18.72 -6.33
C GLN A 71 -0.56 -17.71 -5.26
N GLN A 72 -0.15 -17.87 -4.00
CA GLN A 72 -0.49 -16.91 -2.94
C GLN A 72 0.07 -15.52 -3.25
N MET A 73 1.33 -15.41 -3.70
CA MET A 73 1.92 -14.12 -4.05
C MET A 73 1.23 -13.46 -5.25
N VAL A 74 0.85 -14.24 -6.26
CA VAL A 74 0.06 -13.72 -7.40
C VAL A 74 -1.28 -13.18 -6.94
N ILE A 75 -2.01 -13.90 -6.08
CA ILE A 75 -3.27 -13.42 -5.49
C ILE A 75 -3.03 -12.13 -4.70
N ALA A 76 -1.98 -12.08 -3.89
CA ALA A 76 -1.63 -10.91 -3.10
C ALA A 76 -1.38 -9.68 -3.99
N ALA A 77 -0.63 -9.86 -5.09
CA ALA A 77 -0.34 -8.80 -6.07
C ALA A 77 -1.59 -8.33 -6.82
N GLU A 78 -2.41 -9.25 -7.30
CA GLU A 78 -3.63 -8.92 -8.04
C GLU A 78 -4.63 -8.14 -7.17
N GLU A 79 -4.84 -8.58 -5.93
CA GLU A 79 -5.71 -7.88 -5.00
C GLU A 79 -5.13 -6.53 -4.60
N ALA A 80 -3.81 -6.42 -4.42
CA ALA A 80 -3.14 -5.14 -4.14
C ALA A 80 -3.29 -4.14 -5.30
N ARG A 81 -3.19 -4.58 -6.55
CA ARG A 81 -3.40 -3.71 -7.72
C ARG A 81 -4.83 -3.15 -7.77
N LYS A 82 -5.84 -3.96 -7.45
CA LYS A 82 -7.24 -3.50 -7.35
C LYS A 82 -7.44 -2.44 -6.27
N VAL A 83 -6.63 -2.46 -5.20
CA VAL A 83 -6.63 -1.39 -4.20
C VAL A 83 -6.07 -0.09 -4.79
N LEU A 84 -4.99 -0.17 -5.57
CA LEU A 84 -4.36 1.00 -6.19
C LEU A 84 -5.16 1.60 -7.35
N GLU A 85 -6.16 0.92 -7.88
CA GLU A 85 -7.17 1.50 -8.77
C GLU A 85 -8.04 2.56 -8.06
N HIS A 86 -8.08 2.53 -6.72
CA HIS A 86 -8.85 3.41 -5.85
C HIS A 86 -8.01 3.98 -4.69
N PRO A 87 -6.92 4.70 -5.00
CA PRO A 87 -5.90 5.07 -4.03
C PRO A 87 -6.40 5.99 -2.91
N GLU A 88 -7.49 6.73 -3.15
CA GLU A 88 -8.14 7.58 -2.16
C GLU A 88 -8.65 6.80 -0.92
N THR A 89 -8.88 5.49 -1.06
CA THR A 89 -9.22 4.63 0.07
C THR A 89 -8.04 4.48 1.02
N LEU A 90 -6.83 4.32 0.49
CA LEU A 90 -5.61 4.26 1.30
C LEU A 90 -5.34 5.61 1.98
N ASP A 91 -5.58 6.73 1.27
CA ASP A 91 -5.43 8.07 1.84
C ASP A 91 -6.42 8.33 3.00
N LYS A 92 -7.62 7.75 2.96
CA LYS A 92 -8.59 7.77 4.08
C LYS A 92 -8.11 6.99 5.30
N MET A 93 -7.41 5.88 5.06
CA MET A 93 -6.86 5.03 6.13
C MET A 93 -5.71 5.76 6.84
N HIS A 94 -4.72 6.22 6.07
CA HIS A 94 -3.59 6.98 6.57
C HIS A 94 -2.86 7.71 5.40
N PRO A 95 -2.45 8.98 5.54
CA PRO A 95 -1.93 9.79 4.43
C PRO A 95 -0.63 9.27 3.79
N LYS A 96 0.17 8.47 4.51
CA LYS A 96 1.36 7.81 3.94
C LYS A 96 1.11 6.40 3.40
N LEU A 97 -0.07 5.83 3.67
CA LEU A 97 -0.29 4.41 3.40
C LEU A 97 -0.22 4.11 1.91
N ARG A 98 -0.77 5.00 1.06
CA ARG A 98 -0.74 4.82 -0.40
C ARG A 98 0.69 4.61 -0.94
N GLU A 99 1.59 5.55 -0.66
CA GLU A 99 2.99 5.49 -1.10
C GLU A 99 3.68 4.22 -0.60
N LEU A 100 3.50 3.90 0.69
CA LEU A 100 4.10 2.72 1.28
C LEU A 100 3.53 1.42 0.72
N TYR A 101 2.23 1.39 0.43
CA TYR A 101 1.55 0.26 -0.16
C TYR A 101 2.04 -0.03 -1.59
N GLU A 102 2.25 1.01 -2.39
CA GLU A 102 2.76 0.88 -3.75
C GLU A 102 4.25 0.55 -3.79
N ASP A 103 5.08 1.39 -3.16
CA ASP A 103 6.53 1.36 -3.32
C ASP A 103 7.21 0.25 -2.51
N ASN A 104 6.56 -0.25 -1.45
CA ASN A 104 7.15 -1.24 -0.55
C ASN A 104 6.36 -2.54 -0.56
N TYR A 105 5.06 -2.50 -0.27
CA TYR A 105 4.25 -3.73 -0.18
C TYR A 105 4.06 -4.40 -1.55
N LEU A 106 3.42 -3.72 -2.51
CA LEU A 106 3.19 -4.29 -3.84
C LEU A 106 4.52 -4.56 -4.55
N LYS A 107 5.46 -3.60 -4.51
CA LYS A 107 6.77 -3.80 -5.15
C LYS A 107 7.54 -4.98 -4.57
N GLY A 108 7.53 -5.16 -3.24
CA GLY A 108 8.15 -6.31 -2.57
C GLY A 108 7.52 -7.64 -2.98
N ILE A 109 6.18 -7.67 -3.08
CA ILE A 109 5.44 -8.83 -3.59
C ILE A 109 5.84 -9.18 -5.03
N GLU A 110 5.89 -8.19 -5.92
CA GLU A 110 6.22 -8.41 -7.33
C GLU A 110 7.65 -8.93 -7.50
N LEU A 111 8.61 -8.38 -6.75
CA LEU A 111 9.99 -8.85 -6.76
C LEU A 111 10.11 -10.26 -6.17
N THR A 112 9.29 -10.60 -5.18
CA THR A 112 9.22 -11.97 -4.64
C THR A 112 8.75 -12.95 -5.72
N ILE A 113 7.71 -12.62 -6.48
CA ILE A 113 7.24 -13.44 -7.62
C ILE A 113 8.34 -13.56 -8.68
N GLN A 114 8.97 -12.45 -9.04
CA GLN A 114 10.08 -12.44 -10.00
C GLN A 114 11.21 -13.37 -9.55
N ASN A 115 11.58 -13.33 -8.28
CA ASN A 115 12.64 -14.17 -7.72
C ASN A 115 12.26 -15.67 -7.68
N MET A 116 10.97 -16.01 -7.60
CA MET A 116 10.50 -17.40 -7.74
C MET A 116 10.66 -17.92 -9.17
N ASP A 117 10.47 -17.05 -10.17
CA ASP A 117 10.55 -17.40 -11.58
C ASP A 117 12.00 -17.35 -12.11
N SER A 118 12.80 -16.42 -11.60
CA SER A 118 14.21 -16.22 -11.94
C SER A 118 15.00 -15.85 -10.67
N PRO A 119 15.56 -16.83 -9.96
CA PRO A 119 16.24 -16.60 -8.69
C PRO A 119 17.45 -15.67 -8.84
N ASP A 120 17.44 -14.58 -8.08
CA ASP A 120 18.51 -13.61 -7.97
C ASP A 120 18.63 -13.13 -6.51
N GLU A 121 19.81 -13.33 -5.91
CA GLU A 121 20.02 -13.07 -4.49
C GLU A 121 19.88 -11.58 -4.14
N ALA A 122 20.23 -10.68 -5.06
CA ALA A 122 20.05 -9.25 -4.85
C ALA A 122 18.56 -8.87 -4.84
N THR A 123 17.79 -9.41 -5.79
CA THR A 123 16.33 -9.26 -5.87
C THR A 123 15.65 -9.81 -4.63
N ALA A 124 16.05 -11.00 -4.17
CA ALA A 124 15.51 -11.62 -2.96
C ALA A 124 15.74 -10.75 -1.70
N ARG A 125 16.97 -10.26 -1.50
CA ARG A 125 17.27 -9.37 -0.36
C ARG A 125 16.50 -8.05 -0.45
N TYR A 126 16.34 -7.52 -1.66
CA TYR A 126 15.62 -6.26 -1.85
C TYR A 126 14.12 -6.43 -1.65
N SER A 127 13.51 -7.53 -2.13
CA SER A 127 12.10 -7.84 -1.84
C SER A 127 11.84 -7.98 -0.35
N ASP A 128 12.72 -8.70 0.36
CA ASP A 128 12.64 -8.86 1.81
C ASP A 128 12.79 -7.51 2.53
N HIS A 129 13.68 -6.64 2.07
CA HIS A 129 13.85 -5.31 2.65
C HIS A 129 12.58 -4.46 2.54
N LEU A 130 11.97 -4.42 1.35
CA LEU A 130 10.75 -3.66 1.11
C LEU A 130 9.58 -4.20 1.93
N HIS A 131 9.41 -5.52 1.97
CA HIS A 131 8.33 -6.15 2.75
C HIS A 131 8.50 -5.87 4.25
N ASN A 132 9.70 -6.08 4.79
CA ASN A 132 9.96 -5.84 6.21
C ASN A 132 9.79 -4.36 6.58
N TYR A 133 10.23 -3.43 5.72
CA TYR A 133 10.04 -2.00 5.96
C TYR A 133 8.56 -1.63 6.02
N TYR A 134 7.76 -2.14 5.08
CA TYR A 134 6.31 -1.92 5.07
C TYR A 134 5.64 -2.50 6.32
N MET A 135 5.95 -3.76 6.69
CA MET A 135 5.35 -4.43 7.84
C MET A 135 5.72 -3.74 9.14
N GLN A 136 6.98 -3.35 9.31
CA GLN A 136 7.43 -2.60 10.49
C GLN A 136 6.70 -1.26 10.58
N TRP A 137 6.64 -0.48 9.49
CA TRP A 137 5.92 0.79 9.50
C TRP A 137 4.44 0.61 9.84
N TYR A 138 3.80 -0.42 9.26
CA TYR A 138 2.40 -0.73 9.48
C TYR A 138 2.12 -1.10 10.95
N GLU A 139 3.00 -1.87 11.58
CA GLU A 139 2.92 -2.20 13.01
C GLU A 139 3.13 -0.98 13.89
N ASP A 140 4.14 -0.16 13.60
CA ASP A 140 4.46 1.06 14.36
C ASP A 140 3.33 2.10 14.33
N HIS A 141 2.52 2.12 13.26
CA HIS A 141 1.42 3.09 13.06
C HIS A 141 0.03 2.46 13.13
N TRP A 142 -0.10 1.20 13.58
CA TRP A 142 -1.36 0.46 13.55
C TRP A 142 -2.54 1.22 14.20
N GLU A 143 -2.29 1.94 15.30
CA GLU A 143 -3.33 2.70 16.01
C GLU A 143 -3.80 3.95 15.24
N GLU A 144 -2.99 4.45 14.30
CA GLU A 144 -3.28 5.62 13.48
C GLU A 144 -4.04 5.24 12.20
N ILE A 145 -3.93 3.98 11.77
CA ILE A 145 -4.58 3.48 10.55
C ILE A 145 -6.07 3.28 10.80
N LYS A 146 -6.88 4.01 10.02
CA LYS A 146 -8.33 3.96 10.12
C LYS A 146 -8.89 2.87 9.23
N PHE A 147 -9.73 2.01 9.80
CA PHE A 147 -10.50 1.02 9.07
C PHE A 147 -11.99 1.38 9.10
N PRO A 148 -12.77 1.07 8.04
CA PRO A 148 -14.21 1.15 8.15
C PRO A 148 -14.71 0.18 9.22
N LYS A 149 -15.61 0.65 10.06
CA LYS A 149 -16.38 -0.22 10.94
C LYS A 149 -17.52 -0.80 10.12
N GLU A 150 -17.66 -2.13 10.12
CA GLU A 150 -18.88 -2.76 9.62
C GLU A 150 -20.07 -2.17 10.40
N LYS A 151 -21.07 -1.66 9.67
CA LYS A 151 -22.33 -1.16 10.24
C LYS A 151 -23.38 -2.24 10.18
#